data_AF-C6SYY0-F1
#
_entry.id   AF-C6SYY0-F1
#
_cell.length_a   1.000
_cell.length_b   1.000
_cell.length_c   1.000
_cell.angle_alpha   90.00
_cell.angle_beta   90.00
_cell.angle_gamma   90.00
#
_symmetry.space_group_name_H-M   'P 1'
#
loop_
_entity.id
_entity.type
_entity.pdbx_description
1 polymer ?
#
loop_
_entity_poly.entity_id
_entity_poly.type
_entity_poly.pdbx_seq_one_letter_code
_entity_poly.pdbx_strand_id
1 'polypeptide(L)'
;MAFLWNKTSIASHFRSHSQKTEGLASFPRRRFHVEPGAREKALLAEDATLKPFKSYKKSVKQLRKIGNALTVVVVAGCCYEVYVRAFTREEAQKL
;
A
#
# COMPACT_ATOMS: atom_id res chain seq x y z
N MET A 1 8.37 21.92 -28.41
CA MET A 1 8.76 20.55 -28.01
C MET A 1 7.54 19.84 -27.43
N ALA A 2 6.70 19.25 -28.28
CA ALA A 2 5.46 18.59 -27.86
C ALA A 2 5.70 17.07 -27.80
N PHE A 3 6.15 16.57 -26.65
CA PHE A 3 6.27 15.14 -26.41
C PHE A 3 4.89 14.59 -26.06
N LEU A 4 4.24 14.02 -27.07
CA LEU A 4 3.02 13.22 -26.96
C LEU A 4 3.33 12.02 -26.05
N TRP A 5 2.89 12.12 -24.80
CA TRP A 5 3.05 11.09 -23.78
C TRP A 5 2.13 9.90 -24.12
N ASN A 6 2.63 9.02 -24.98
CA ASN A 6 1.98 7.78 -25.40
C ASN A 6 1.67 6.90 -24.18
N LYS A 7 0.41 6.89 -23.80
CA LYS A 7 -0.18 6.05 -22.75
C LYS A 7 -0.48 4.64 -23.28
N THR A 8 0.51 3.77 -23.45
CA THR A 8 0.26 2.37 -23.83
C THR A 8 1.34 1.40 -23.32
N SER A 9 1.61 1.33 -22.00
CA SER A 9 2.52 0.29 -21.48
C SER A 9 2.26 -0.11 -20.01
N ILE A 10 0.99 -0.23 -19.60
CA ILE A 10 0.66 -0.73 -18.25
C ILE A 10 0.09 -2.16 -18.30
N ALA A 11 -0.26 -2.68 -19.48
CA ALA A 11 -0.94 -3.97 -19.60
C ALA A 11 -0.03 -5.22 -19.63
N SER A 12 1.30 -5.10 -19.66
CA SER A 12 2.20 -6.28 -19.80
C SER A 12 2.75 -6.84 -18.48
N HIS A 13 2.45 -6.22 -17.32
CA HIS A 13 3.10 -6.63 -16.06
C HIS A 13 2.44 -7.80 -15.33
N PHE A 14 1.36 -8.38 -15.89
CA PHE A 14 0.69 -9.59 -15.37
C PHE A 14 1.15 -10.89 -16.03
N ARG A 15 2.47 -11.05 -16.25
CA ARG A 15 3.02 -12.35 -16.64
C ARG A 15 3.24 -13.17 -15.37
N SER A 16 2.20 -13.92 -15.00
CA SER A 16 2.19 -14.91 -13.92
C SER A 16 3.30 -15.94 -14.10
N HIS A 17 4.32 -15.90 -13.24
CA HIS A 17 5.31 -16.96 -13.12
C HIS A 17 4.80 -18.00 -12.11
N SER A 18 4.10 -19.02 -12.61
CA SER A 18 3.72 -20.18 -11.80
C SER A 18 4.92 -21.11 -11.64
N GLN A 19 5.73 -20.92 -10.59
CA GLN A 19 6.67 -21.97 -10.16
C GLN A 19 6.01 -22.82 -9.07
N LYS A 20 5.44 -23.91 -9.57
CA LYS A 20 5.10 -25.12 -8.84
C LYS A 20 6.41 -25.84 -8.50
N THR A 21 6.86 -25.76 -7.25
CA THR A 21 7.84 -26.71 -6.71
C THR A 21 7.39 -27.09 -5.30
N GLU A 22 6.56 -28.11 -5.28
CA GLU A 22 6.27 -28.93 -4.12
C GLU A 22 7.59 -29.58 -3.64
N GLY A 23 7.88 -29.50 -2.34
CA GLY A 23 8.81 -30.42 -1.69
C GLY A 23 10.25 -29.98 -1.54
N LEU A 24 10.52 -28.92 -0.76
CA LEU A 24 11.70 -28.89 0.11
C LEU A 24 11.30 -28.21 1.41
N ALA A 25 11.34 -28.99 2.50
CA ALA A 25 11.13 -28.57 3.87
C ALA A 25 11.88 -27.27 4.17
N SER A 26 11.19 -26.13 4.07
CA SER A 26 11.75 -24.85 4.48
C SER A 26 11.71 -24.83 6.00
N PHE A 27 12.84 -25.21 6.59
CA PHE A 27 13.15 -25.03 8.00
C PHE A 27 12.50 -23.75 8.52
N PRO A 28 11.82 -23.78 9.68
CA PRO A 28 11.28 -22.59 10.28
C PRO A 28 12.46 -21.72 10.71
N ARG A 29 12.96 -20.89 9.78
CA ARG A 29 14.00 -19.88 10.03
C ARG A 29 13.53 -18.82 11.04
N ARG A 30 12.27 -18.89 11.48
CA ARG A 30 11.67 -18.02 12.49
C ARG A 30 12.32 -18.29 13.84
N ARG A 31 13.42 -17.56 14.06
CA ARG A 31 14.09 -17.37 15.35
C ARG A 31 13.04 -17.13 16.44
N PHE A 32 13.25 -17.79 17.56
CA PHE A 32 12.43 -17.78 18.76
C PHE A 32 11.90 -16.37 19.09
N HIS A 33 10.59 -16.26 19.24
CA HIS A 33 9.94 -15.11 19.86
C HIS A 33 10.19 -15.18 21.37
N VAL A 34 11.45 -15.00 21.77
CA VAL A 34 11.81 -14.88 23.18
C VAL A 34 11.29 -13.52 23.62
N GLU A 35 10.31 -13.54 24.53
CA GLU A 35 9.84 -12.32 25.17
C GLU A 35 11.03 -11.65 25.86
N PRO A 36 11.38 -10.41 25.49
CA PRO A 36 12.58 -9.79 26.01
C PRO A 36 12.51 -9.65 27.53
N GLY A 37 13.59 -10.00 28.21
CA GLY A 37 13.70 -9.87 29.66
C GLY A 37 13.58 -8.41 30.11
N ALA A 38 13.40 -8.16 31.41
CA ALA A 38 13.25 -6.80 31.95
C ALA A 38 14.39 -5.85 31.50
N ARG A 39 15.61 -6.37 31.40
CA ARG A 39 16.78 -5.63 30.91
C ARG A 39 16.70 -5.31 29.41
N GLU A 40 16.23 -6.24 28.59
CA GLU A 40 16.09 -6.04 27.15
C GLU A 40 14.93 -5.07 26.85
N LYS A 41 13.85 -5.13 27.65
CA LYS A 41 12.75 -4.16 27.59
C LYS A 41 13.20 -2.74 27.92
N ALA A 42 14.18 -2.56 28.81
CA ALA A 42 14.75 -1.24 29.10
C ALA A 42 15.51 -0.67 27.90
N LEU A 43 16.17 -1.51 27.10
CA LEU A 43 16.86 -1.09 25.87
C LEU A 43 15.89 -0.81 24.71
N LEU A 44 14.71 -1.43 24.73
CA LEU A 44 13.63 -1.15 23.77
C LEU A 44 12.75 0.03 24.18
N ALA A 45 12.87 0.49 25.43
CA ALA A 45 12.14 1.65 25.91
C ALA A 45 12.56 2.88 25.09
N GLU A 46 11.59 3.71 24.75
CA GLU A 46 11.83 4.88 23.91
C GLU A 46 12.66 5.91 24.69
N ASP A 47 13.95 6.01 24.36
CA ASP A 47 14.87 6.95 25.00
C ASP A 47 14.43 8.40 24.78
N ALA A 48 14.28 9.13 25.89
CA ALA A 48 13.90 10.54 25.87
C ALA A 48 14.92 11.40 25.08
N THR A 49 16.19 11.01 25.10
CA THR A 49 17.29 11.64 24.36
C THR A 49 17.17 11.49 22.84
N LEU A 50 16.49 10.44 22.36
CA LEU A 50 16.28 10.19 20.94
C LEU A 50 15.02 10.86 20.39
N LYS A 51 14.12 11.38 21.25
CA LYS A 51 12.88 12.05 20.83
C LYS A 51 13.13 13.23 19.87
N PRO A 52 14.12 14.11 20.08
CA PRO A 52 14.42 15.20 19.15
C PRO A 52 14.96 14.73 17.79
N PHE A 53 15.69 13.61 17.78
CA PHE A 53 16.28 13.01 16.57
C PHE A 53 15.32 12.09 15.81
N LYS A 54 14.13 11.84 16.36
CA LYS A 54 13.11 11.05 15.67
C LYS A 54 12.64 11.80 14.44
N SER A 55 13.15 11.38 13.28
CA SER A 55 12.86 11.98 11.97
C SER A 55 11.36 11.99 11.64
N TYR A 56 10.59 11.08 12.24
CA TYR A 56 9.16 10.97 12.03
C TYR A 56 8.37 11.85 13.02
N LYS A 57 8.16 13.11 12.63
CA LYS A 57 7.32 14.06 13.38
C LYS A 57 5.85 13.67 13.31
N LYS A 58 5.11 13.90 14.41
CA LYS A 58 3.65 13.65 14.48
C LYS A 58 2.88 14.40 13.38
N SER A 59 3.33 15.59 12.98
CA SER A 59 2.74 16.38 11.89
C SER A 59 2.82 15.66 10.54
N VAL A 60 3.93 15.00 10.22
CA VAL A 60 4.08 14.22 8.98
C VAL A 60 3.14 13.01 8.98
N LYS A 61 2.90 12.39 10.15
CA LYS A 61 1.89 11.34 10.29
C LYS A 61 0.48 11.84 9.96
N GLN A 62 0.12 13.03 10.44
CA GLN A 62 -1.19 13.62 10.17
C GLN A 62 -1.33 13.98 8.68
N LEU A 63 -0.31 14.60 8.08
CA LEU A 63 -0.30 14.94 6.66
C LEU A 63 -0.46 13.69 5.77
N ARG A 64 0.24 12.59 6.11
CA ARG A 64 0.09 11.32 5.40
C ARG A 64 -1.34 10.76 5.50
N LYS A 65 -2.00 10.89 6.65
CA LYS A 65 -3.41 10.45 6.82
C LYS A 65 -4.36 11.26 5.95
N ILE A 66 -4.20 12.58 5.91
CA ILE A 66 -5.01 13.47 5.08
C ILE A 66 -4.80 13.14 3.60
N GLY A 67 -3.55 12.97 3.16
CA GLY A 67 -3.22 12.55 1.81
C GLY A 67 -3.87 11.22 1.43
N ASN A 68 -3.79 10.21 2.31
CA ASN A 68 -4.45 8.92 2.08
C ASN A 68 -5.97 9.06 1.97
N ALA A 69 -6.61 9.83 2.85
CA ALA A 69 -8.06 10.08 2.78
C ALA A 69 -8.44 10.75 1.45
N LEU A 70 -7.69 11.77 1.02
CA LEU A 70 -7.88 12.43 -0.26
C LEU A 70 -7.76 11.45 -1.44
N THR A 71 -6.76 10.56 -1.44
CA THR A 71 -6.64 9.55 -2.50
C THR A 71 -7.84 8.61 -2.56
N VAL A 72 -8.35 8.17 -1.39
CA VAL A 72 -9.53 7.29 -1.33
C VAL A 72 -10.78 8.02 -1.84
N VAL A 73 -10.99 9.28 -1.46
CA VAL A 73 -12.13 10.09 -1.92
C VAL A 73 -12.08 10.27 -3.44
N VAL A 74 -10.92 10.59 -3.99
CA VAL A 74 -10.74 10.76 -5.45
C VAL A 74 -10.99 9.46 -6.19
N VAL A 75 -10.47 8.33 -5.69
CA VAL A 75 -10.72 7.02 -6.30
C VAL A 75 -12.21 6.66 -6.22
N ALA A 76 -12.86 6.87 -5.09
CA ALA A 76 -14.29 6.60 -4.93
C ALA A 76 -15.16 7.46 -5.85
N GLY A 77 -14.89 8.76 -5.96
CA GLY A 77 -15.57 9.66 -6.88
C GLY A 77 -15.36 9.28 -8.34
N CYS A 78 -14.13 8.88 -8.71
CA CYS A 78 -13.83 8.39 -10.06
C CYS A 78 -14.55 7.07 -10.37
N CYS A 79 -14.58 6.13 -9.42
CA CYS A 79 -15.31 4.88 -9.56
C CYS A 79 -16.82 5.11 -9.73
N TYR A 80 -17.38 6.12 -9.04
CA TYR A 80 -18.79 6.48 -9.18
C TYR A 80 -19.12 6.97 -10.60
N GLU A 81 -18.30 7.83 -11.18
CA GLU A 81 -18.47 8.33 -12.56
C GLU A 81 -18.47 7.19 -13.59
N VAL A 82 -17.54 6.24 -13.45
CA VAL A 82 -17.47 5.09 -14.37
C VAL A 82 -18.68 4.18 -14.18
N TYR A 83 -19.12 3.97 -12.94
CA TYR A 83 -20.29 3.15 -12.64
C TYR A 83 -21.58 3.73 -13.25
N VAL A 84 -21.82 5.03 -13.06
CA VAL A 84 -23.01 5.70 -13.61
C VAL A 84 -23.00 5.70 -15.14
N ARG A 85 -21.85 5.97 -15.77
CA ARG A 85 -21.73 5.94 -17.23
C ARG A 85 -21.89 4.55 -17.82
N ALA A 86 -21.50 3.50 -17.11
CA ALA A 86 -21.73 2.13 -17.53
C ALA A 86 -23.23 1.78 -17.44
N PHE A 87 -23.89 2.15 -16.34
CA PHE A 87 -25.31 1.89 -16.13
C PHE A 87 -26.19 2.61 -17.16
N THR A 88 -25.91 3.87 -17.49
CA THR A 88 -26.71 4.61 -18.48
C THR A 88 -26.56 4.08 -19.91
N ARG A 89 -25.42 3.45 -20.25
CA ARG A 89 -25.22 2.83 -21.56
C ARG A 89 -26.01 1.54 -21.74
N GLU A 90 -26.17 0.77 -20.67
CA GLU A 90 -27.00 -0.45 -20.66
C GLU A 90 -28.48 -0.11 -20.88
N GLU A 91 -28.99 0.95 -20.25
CA GLU A 91 -30.37 1.40 -20.48
C GLU A 91 -30.60 1.93 -21.91
N ALA A 92 -29.61 2.63 -22.48
CA ALA A 92 -29.69 3.13 -23.85
C ALA A 92 -29.61 2.03 -24.91
N GLN A 93 -29.00 0.88 -24.60
CA GLN A 93 -28.96 -0.28 -25.50
C GLN A 93 -30.19 -1.18 -25.41
N LYS A 94 -31.00 -1.04 -24.36
CA LYS A 94 -32.24 -1.81 -24.16
C LYS A 94 -33.48 -1.18 -24.79
N LEU A 95 -33.42 0.11 -25.17
CA LEU A 95 -34.45 0.81 -25.94
C LEU A 95 -34.20 0.67 -27.44
#